data_AF-A0AAD9JGT3-F1
#
_entry.id   AF-A0AAD9JGT3-F1
#
_cell.length_a   1.000
_cell.length_b   1.000
_cell.length_c   1.000
_cell.angle_alpha   90.00
_cell.angle_beta   90.00
_cell.angle_gamma   90.00
#
_symmetry.space_group_name_H-M   'P 1'
#
loop_
_entity.id
_entity.type
_entity.pdbx_description
1 polymer ?
#
loop_
_entity_poly.entity_id
_entity_poly.type
_entity_poly.pdbx_seq_one_letter_code
_entity_poly.pdbx_strand_id
1 'polypeptide(L)'
;MHVYMYIFTYIHTYIHTYIHTYIHTYIHTYIHTYIHTYIHTYVRTVHTYIHTYIHTYIHTYIHTYIHTYTHTYIHTYIHTYIHTYIHTYIHTYIHTYIHTYIHTYIHTYIHTYIHTYIHAYIQYIHTHVHTYIHTYMHTYIHTYIHTYIHTYIHTYIHTYIHTYIHTYIHTCMHACIHTYIHTYIHTYIHTYIHTYIHTYIHTYIHTYIHTYIHTYIHTYIHTYIHTYIHTYIHTYIHTYIHIYIYIRTYIHTYVRTYIHTYIHTYIHTYIHTYIHTYIHTYTYIRRTYVRT
;
A
#
# COMPACT_ATOMS: atom_id res chain seq x y z
N MET A 1 103.23 -137.44 -115.65
CA MET A 1 103.60 -136.08 -115.18
C MET A 1 102.43 -135.08 -115.18
N HIS A 2 101.46 -135.17 -116.12
CA HIS A 2 100.34 -134.21 -116.22
C HIS A 2 99.32 -134.22 -115.07
N VAL A 3 99.10 -135.35 -114.39
CA VAL A 3 98.06 -135.47 -113.34
C VAL A 3 98.42 -134.73 -112.05
N TYR A 4 99.70 -134.68 -111.69
CA TYR A 4 100.15 -134.10 -110.42
C TYR A 4 100.10 -132.55 -110.42
N MET A 5 100.47 -131.93 -111.55
CA MET A 5 100.36 -130.49 -111.75
C MET A 5 98.90 -130.00 -111.73
N TYR A 6 97.98 -130.77 -112.33
CA TYR A 6 96.55 -130.42 -112.36
C TYR A 6 95.91 -130.52 -110.97
N ILE A 7 96.24 -131.56 -110.20
CA ILE A 7 95.71 -131.72 -108.83
C ILE A 7 96.27 -130.62 -107.91
N PHE A 8 97.58 -130.32 -107.98
CA PHE A 8 98.17 -129.29 -107.11
C PHE A 8 97.66 -127.89 -107.43
N THR A 9 97.57 -127.52 -108.72
CA THR A 9 97.02 -126.22 -109.12
C THR A 9 95.54 -126.12 -108.77
N TYR A 10 94.73 -127.14 -109.03
CA TYR A 10 93.31 -127.14 -108.69
C TYR A 10 93.06 -127.03 -107.19
N ILE A 11 93.78 -127.81 -106.37
CA ILE A 11 93.66 -127.75 -104.90
C ILE A 11 94.15 -126.40 -104.39
N HIS A 12 95.28 -125.89 -104.87
CA HIS A 12 95.80 -124.60 -104.42
C HIS A 12 94.86 -123.47 -104.84
N THR A 13 94.38 -123.43 -106.08
CA THR A 13 93.44 -122.39 -106.52
C THR A 13 92.14 -122.51 -105.76
N TYR A 14 91.56 -123.71 -105.60
CA TYR A 14 90.28 -123.89 -104.92
C TYR A 14 90.38 -123.53 -103.43
N ILE A 15 91.41 -124.00 -102.72
CA ILE A 15 91.62 -123.66 -101.31
C ILE A 15 91.92 -122.17 -101.17
N HIS A 16 92.80 -121.60 -102.00
CA HIS A 16 93.14 -120.18 -101.90
C HIS A 16 91.95 -119.30 -102.25
N THR A 17 91.21 -119.58 -103.33
CA THR A 17 90.01 -118.80 -103.67
C THR A 17 88.94 -118.98 -102.62
N TYR A 18 88.64 -120.20 -102.18
CA TYR A 18 87.59 -120.44 -101.21
C TYR A 18 87.91 -119.81 -99.85
N ILE A 19 89.12 -120.01 -99.33
CA ILE A 19 89.54 -119.41 -98.06
C ILE A 19 89.62 -117.89 -98.19
N HIS A 20 90.24 -117.37 -99.25
CA HIS A 20 90.35 -115.92 -99.44
C HIS A 20 88.97 -115.27 -99.63
N THR A 21 88.09 -115.80 -100.48
CA THR A 21 86.75 -115.23 -100.67
C THR A 21 85.89 -115.39 -99.43
N TYR A 22 85.90 -116.55 -98.77
CA TYR A 22 85.09 -116.76 -97.58
C TYR A 22 85.56 -115.88 -96.42
N ILE A 23 86.87 -115.86 -96.13
CA ILE A 23 87.42 -115.02 -95.06
C ILE A 23 87.27 -113.54 -95.41
N HIS A 24 87.62 -113.11 -96.63
CA HIS A 24 87.50 -111.70 -97.01
C HIS A 24 86.05 -111.24 -97.02
N THR A 25 85.11 -112.00 -97.60
CA THR A 25 83.69 -111.60 -97.60
C THR A 25 83.11 -111.65 -96.20
N TYR A 26 83.38 -112.69 -95.40
CA TYR A 26 82.87 -112.78 -94.03
C TYR A 26 83.43 -111.67 -93.16
N ILE A 27 84.75 -111.46 -93.14
CA ILE A 27 85.39 -110.40 -92.36
C ILE A 27 84.95 -109.03 -92.86
N HIS A 28 85.01 -108.75 -94.16
CA HIS A 28 84.64 -107.44 -94.69
C HIS A 28 83.16 -107.14 -94.47
N THR A 29 82.25 -108.06 -94.79
CA THR A 29 80.82 -107.81 -94.60
C THR A 29 80.46 -107.73 -93.12
N TYR A 30 80.93 -108.65 -92.28
CA TYR A 30 80.64 -108.63 -90.85
C TYR A 30 81.21 -107.39 -90.17
N ILE A 31 82.51 -107.10 -90.38
CA ILE A 31 83.15 -105.94 -89.75
C ILE A 31 82.58 -104.64 -90.32
N HIS A 32 82.46 -104.49 -91.64
CA HIS A 32 81.94 -103.24 -92.22
C HIS A 32 80.49 -103.01 -91.84
N THR A 33 79.61 -104.02 -91.95
CA THR A 33 78.20 -103.84 -91.59
C THR A 33 78.03 -103.62 -90.10
N TYR A 34 78.71 -104.38 -89.25
CA TYR A 34 78.62 -104.22 -87.80
C TYR A 34 79.17 -102.86 -87.35
N ILE A 35 80.36 -102.47 -87.80
CA ILE A 35 80.96 -101.18 -87.44
C ILE A 35 80.14 -100.03 -88.02
N HIS A 36 79.74 -100.07 -89.30
CA HIS A 36 78.97 -98.99 -89.91
C HIS A 36 77.59 -98.84 -89.27
N THR A 37 76.87 -99.95 -89.05
CA THR A 37 75.55 -99.90 -88.40
C THR A 37 75.67 -99.45 -86.95
N TYR A 38 76.66 -99.93 -86.20
CA TYR A 38 76.89 -99.52 -84.83
C TYR A 38 77.24 -98.03 -84.73
N ILE A 39 78.20 -97.55 -85.53
CA ILE A 39 78.59 -96.14 -85.54
C ILE A 39 77.42 -95.26 -86.00
N HIS A 40 76.72 -95.60 -87.09
CA HIS A 40 75.60 -94.79 -87.58
C HIS A 40 74.43 -94.76 -86.60
N THR A 41 74.09 -95.90 -85.98
CA THR A 41 73.03 -95.93 -84.96
C THR A 41 73.43 -95.15 -83.72
N TYR A 42 74.68 -95.28 -83.27
CA TYR A 42 75.21 -94.51 -82.14
C TYR A 42 75.23 -93.01 -82.39
N VAL A 43 75.73 -92.56 -83.55
CA VAL A 43 75.75 -91.13 -83.90
C VAL A 43 74.33 -90.58 -84.01
N ARG A 44 73.39 -91.34 -84.59
CA ARG A 44 71.99 -90.93 -84.70
C ARG A 44 71.28 -90.87 -83.35
N THR A 45 71.51 -91.83 -82.45
CA THR A 45 70.93 -91.80 -81.10
C THR A 45 71.48 -90.62 -80.30
N VAL A 46 72.80 -90.38 -80.37
CA VAL A 46 73.44 -89.21 -79.75
C VAL A 46 72.86 -87.91 -80.32
N HIS A 47 72.70 -87.78 -81.64
CA HIS A 47 72.09 -86.59 -82.24
C HIS A 47 70.64 -86.38 -81.79
N THR A 48 69.82 -87.43 -81.79
CA THR A 48 68.42 -87.34 -81.33
C THR A 48 68.33 -87.01 -79.84
N TYR A 49 69.25 -87.53 -79.02
CA TYR A 49 69.31 -87.22 -77.60
C TYR A 49 69.73 -85.76 -77.38
N ILE A 50 70.76 -85.29 -78.07
CA ILE A 50 71.20 -83.89 -78.00
C ILE A 50 70.09 -82.96 -78.48
N HIS A 51 69.45 -83.24 -79.62
CA HIS A 51 68.37 -82.40 -80.14
C HIS A 51 67.16 -82.38 -79.20
N THR A 52 66.70 -83.54 -78.70
CA THR A 52 65.57 -83.58 -77.76
C THR A 52 65.92 -82.93 -76.43
N TYR A 53 67.11 -83.18 -75.87
CA TYR A 53 67.56 -82.54 -74.64
C TYR A 53 67.66 -81.03 -74.80
N ILE A 54 68.35 -80.54 -75.84
CA ILE A 54 68.51 -79.10 -76.08
C ILE A 54 67.15 -78.46 -76.38
N HIS A 55 66.34 -79.03 -77.27
CA HIS A 55 65.04 -78.44 -77.61
C HIS A 55 64.10 -78.45 -76.40
N THR A 56 63.95 -79.57 -75.70
CA THR A 56 63.06 -79.63 -74.54
C THR A 56 63.59 -78.75 -73.42
N TYR A 57 64.86 -78.82 -73.06
CA TYR A 57 65.43 -78.01 -71.99
C TYR A 57 65.36 -76.53 -72.32
N ILE A 58 65.86 -76.09 -73.48
CA ILE A 58 65.86 -74.68 -73.86
C ILE A 58 64.44 -74.17 -74.09
N HIS A 59 63.59 -74.89 -74.84
CA HIS A 59 62.22 -74.42 -75.09
C HIS A 59 61.41 -74.39 -73.81
N THR A 60 61.42 -75.46 -73.00
CA THR A 60 60.64 -75.46 -71.75
C THR A 60 61.20 -74.45 -70.77
N TYR A 61 62.52 -74.34 -70.59
CA TYR A 61 63.11 -73.38 -69.69
C TYR A 61 62.82 -71.95 -70.14
N ILE A 62 63.09 -71.60 -71.40
CA ILE A 62 62.86 -70.23 -71.90
C ILE A 62 61.36 -69.92 -71.93
N HIS A 63 60.51 -70.80 -72.45
CA HIS A 63 59.07 -70.55 -72.51
C HIS A 63 58.47 -70.46 -71.12
N THR A 64 58.75 -71.42 -70.22
CA THR A 64 58.18 -71.36 -68.87
C THR A 64 58.76 -70.19 -68.10
N TYR A 65 60.07 -69.94 -68.13
CA TYR A 65 60.67 -68.83 -67.42
C TYR A 65 60.15 -67.48 -67.93
N ILE A 66 60.21 -67.23 -69.24
CA ILE A 66 59.74 -65.95 -69.81
C ILE A 66 58.23 -65.81 -69.63
N HIS A 67 57.43 -66.83 -69.95
CA HIS A 67 55.97 -66.72 -69.81
C HIS A 67 55.56 -66.56 -68.34
N THR A 68 56.08 -67.38 -67.43
CA THR A 68 55.73 -67.24 -66.01
C THR A 68 56.26 -65.95 -65.45
N TYR A 69 57.51 -65.55 -65.72
CA TYR A 69 58.06 -64.29 -65.22
C TYR A 69 57.30 -63.10 -65.77
N THR A 70 57.09 -63.00 -67.09
CA THR A 70 56.36 -61.87 -67.68
C THR A 70 54.90 -61.87 -67.27
N HIS A 71 54.20 -63.00 -67.31
CA HIS A 71 52.79 -63.05 -66.93
C HIS A 71 52.61 -62.78 -65.45
N THR A 72 53.37 -63.43 -64.57
CA THR A 72 53.26 -63.15 -63.13
C THR A 72 53.71 -61.75 -62.80
N TYR A 73 54.83 -61.26 -63.33
CA TYR A 73 55.30 -59.90 -63.05
C TYR A 73 54.32 -58.86 -63.58
N ILE A 74 53.91 -58.92 -64.84
CA ILE A 74 52.99 -57.95 -65.43
C ILE A 74 51.62 -58.06 -64.78
N HIS A 75 51.06 -59.27 -64.63
CA HIS A 75 49.74 -59.42 -64.04
C HIS A 75 49.74 -59.02 -62.57
N THR A 76 50.67 -59.52 -61.76
CA THR A 76 50.72 -59.15 -60.33
C THR A 76 51.08 -57.69 -60.17
N TYR A 77 52.10 -57.16 -60.83
CA TYR A 77 52.49 -55.76 -60.68
C TYR A 77 51.37 -54.83 -61.16
N ILE A 78 50.87 -55.00 -62.39
CA ILE A 78 49.84 -54.10 -62.92
C ILE A 78 48.52 -54.28 -62.17
N HIS A 79 48.06 -55.52 -61.94
CA HIS A 79 46.79 -55.72 -61.23
C HIS A 79 46.91 -55.26 -59.78
N THR A 80 47.95 -55.64 -59.04
CA THR A 80 48.07 -55.22 -57.63
C THR A 80 48.31 -53.73 -57.56
N TYR A 81 49.21 -53.14 -58.36
CA TYR A 81 49.46 -51.71 -58.32
C TYR A 81 48.23 -50.91 -58.72
N ILE A 82 47.61 -51.20 -59.87
CA ILE A 82 46.45 -50.45 -60.33
C ILE A 82 45.26 -50.69 -59.41
N HIS A 83 44.94 -51.95 -59.06
CA HIS A 83 43.81 -52.22 -58.18
C HIS A 83 44.06 -51.63 -56.79
N THR A 84 45.21 -51.87 -56.16
CA THR A 84 45.44 -51.33 -54.81
C THR A 84 45.55 -49.83 -54.84
N TYR A 85 46.29 -49.21 -55.76
CA TYR A 85 46.42 -47.76 -55.83
C TYR A 85 45.09 -47.10 -56.15
N ILE A 86 44.41 -47.50 -57.22
CA ILE A 86 43.14 -46.88 -57.60
C ILE A 86 42.06 -47.18 -56.56
N HIS A 87 41.90 -48.43 -56.13
CA HIS A 87 40.89 -48.75 -55.13
C HIS A 87 41.19 -48.05 -53.80
N THR A 88 42.41 -48.13 -53.28
CA THR A 88 42.71 -47.49 -51.98
C THR A 88 42.65 -45.98 -52.11
N TYR A 89 43.21 -45.37 -53.16
CA TYR A 89 43.17 -43.92 -53.33
C TYR A 89 41.74 -43.41 -53.53
N ILE A 90 40.99 -43.99 -54.47
CA ILE A 90 39.61 -43.55 -54.73
C ILE A 90 38.73 -43.86 -53.53
N HIS A 91 38.80 -45.07 -52.97
CA HIS A 91 37.98 -45.40 -51.80
C HIS A 91 38.35 -44.53 -50.60
N THR A 92 39.63 -44.38 -50.26
CA THR A 92 40.02 -43.54 -49.13
C THR A 92 39.71 -42.09 -49.39
N TYR A 93 40.00 -41.53 -50.56
CA TYR A 93 39.70 -40.13 -50.87
C TYR A 93 38.20 -39.87 -50.87
N ILE A 94 37.40 -40.67 -51.59
CA ILE A 94 35.95 -40.49 -51.64
C ILE A 94 35.34 -40.75 -50.27
N HIS A 95 35.68 -41.86 -49.61
CA HIS A 95 35.13 -42.16 -48.29
C HIS A 95 35.55 -41.11 -47.28
N THR A 96 36.83 -40.72 -47.20
CA THR A 96 37.27 -39.71 -46.22
C THR A 96 36.70 -38.36 -46.57
N TYR A 97 36.73 -37.90 -47.82
CA TYR A 97 36.18 -36.61 -48.20
C TYR A 97 34.67 -36.56 -48.00
N ILE A 98 33.90 -37.51 -48.54
CA ILE A 98 32.45 -37.53 -48.39
C ILE A 98 32.08 -37.72 -46.93
N HIS A 99 32.66 -38.71 -46.23
CA HIS A 99 32.31 -38.93 -44.84
C HIS A 99 32.72 -37.72 -43.99
N THR A 100 33.96 -37.23 -44.07
CA THR A 100 34.39 -36.11 -43.23
C THR A 100 33.63 -34.85 -43.59
N TYR A 101 33.51 -34.48 -44.87
CA TYR A 101 32.80 -33.27 -45.27
C TYR A 101 31.33 -33.33 -44.93
N ILE A 102 30.61 -34.39 -45.34
CA ILE A 102 29.18 -34.50 -45.05
C ILE A 102 28.95 -34.64 -43.56
N HIS A 103 29.68 -35.52 -42.87
CA HIS A 103 29.49 -35.69 -41.43
C HIS A 103 29.84 -34.41 -40.68
N THR A 104 31.00 -33.80 -40.92
CA THR A 104 31.37 -32.57 -40.19
C THR A 104 30.47 -31.41 -40.57
N TYR A 105 30.15 -31.18 -41.83
CA TYR A 105 29.28 -30.08 -42.25
C TYR A 105 27.87 -30.26 -41.71
N ILE A 106 27.25 -31.42 -41.94
CA ILE A 106 25.88 -31.67 -41.46
C ILE A 106 25.85 -31.69 -39.94
N HIS A 107 26.76 -32.42 -39.28
CA HIS A 107 26.78 -32.47 -37.83
C HIS A 107 27.02 -31.09 -37.22
N THR A 108 28.05 -30.35 -37.67
CA THR A 108 28.32 -29.02 -37.12
C THR A 108 27.22 -28.03 -37.45
N TYR A 109 26.71 -27.99 -38.68
CA TYR A 109 25.65 -27.06 -39.06
C TYR A 109 24.35 -27.36 -38.30
N ILE A 110 23.89 -28.62 -38.32
CA ILE A 110 22.66 -29.01 -37.61
C ILE A 110 22.84 -28.82 -36.10
N HIS A 111 23.95 -29.29 -35.52
CA HIS A 111 24.19 -29.15 -34.09
C HIS A 111 24.26 -27.67 -33.69
N THR A 112 25.03 -26.85 -34.41
CA THR A 112 25.15 -25.41 -34.09
C THR A 112 23.83 -24.69 -34.30
N TYR A 113 23.11 -24.94 -35.40
CA TYR A 113 21.82 -24.32 -35.66
C TYR A 113 20.78 -24.70 -34.61
N ILE A 114 20.62 -26.00 -34.32
CA ILE A 114 19.67 -26.47 -33.30
C ILE A 114 20.07 -25.94 -31.92
N HIS A 115 21.35 -26.04 -31.54
CA HIS A 115 21.82 -25.58 -30.24
C HIS A 115 21.64 -24.07 -30.08
N THR A 116 22.01 -23.26 -31.08
CA THR A 116 21.84 -21.80 -31.02
C THR A 116 20.37 -21.42 -30.99
N TYR A 117 19.52 -22.05 -31.79
CA TYR A 117 18.08 -21.76 -31.83
C TYR A 117 17.40 -22.13 -30.51
N ILE A 118 17.64 -23.35 -29.99
CA ILE A 118 17.11 -23.79 -28.70
C ILE A 118 17.61 -22.88 -27.59
N HIS A 119 18.90 -22.56 -27.56
CA HIS A 119 19.44 -21.71 -26.50
C HIS A 119 18.86 -20.29 -26.55
N ALA A 120 18.73 -19.69 -27.74
CA ALA A 120 18.07 -18.40 -27.93
C ALA A 120 16.60 -18.44 -27.49
N TYR A 121 15.88 -19.51 -27.80
CA TYR A 121 14.48 -19.67 -27.39
C TYR A 121 14.33 -19.82 -25.87
N ILE A 122 15.20 -20.60 -25.22
CA ILE A 122 15.23 -20.72 -23.75
C ILE A 122 15.57 -19.36 -23.11
N GLN A 123 16.55 -18.64 -23.65
CA GLN A 123 16.92 -17.29 -23.19
C GLN A 123 15.73 -16.33 -23.32
N TYR A 124 14.99 -16.39 -24.43
CA TYR A 124 13.78 -15.61 -24.66
C TYR A 124 12.70 -15.93 -23.62
N ILE A 125 12.42 -17.21 -23.37
CA ILE A 125 11.48 -17.62 -22.31
C ILE A 125 11.94 -17.09 -20.95
N HIS A 126 13.21 -17.27 -20.60
CA HIS A 126 13.75 -16.82 -19.32
C HIS A 126 13.58 -15.31 -19.13
N THR A 127 13.96 -14.51 -20.14
CA THR A 127 13.81 -13.05 -20.10
C THR A 127 12.35 -12.63 -20.03
N HIS A 128 11.46 -13.31 -20.76
CA HIS A 128 10.04 -12.99 -20.75
C HIS A 128 9.38 -13.34 -19.41
N VAL A 129 9.70 -14.50 -18.83
CA VAL A 129 9.20 -14.91 -17.51
C VAL A 129 9.75 -13.99 -16.43
N HIS A 130 11.05 -13.68 -16.46
CA HIS A 130 11.66 -12.76 -15.49
C HIS A 130 11.03 -11.37 -15.55
N THR A 131 10.86 -10.81 -16.76
CA THR A 131 10.22 -9.49 -16.93
C THR A 131 8.76 -9.52 -16.49
N TYR A 132 8.00 -10.58 -16.81
CA TYR A 132 6.62 -10.73 -16.38
C TYR A 132 6.50 -10.82 -14.85
N ILE A 133 7.29 -11.69 -14.21
CA ILE A 133 7.28 -11.83 -12.75
C ILE A 133 7.74 -10.54 -12.09
N HIS A 134 8.83 -9.93 -12.55
CA HIS A 134 9.34 -8.70 -11.98
C HIS A 134 8.32 -7.57 -12.10
N THR A 135 7.73 -7.38 -13.29
CA THR A 135 6.72 -6.32 -13.49
C THR A 135 5.45 -6.60 -12.69
N TYR A 136 4.95 -7.83 -12.66
CA TYR A 136 3.77 -8.19 -11.87
C TYR A 136 4.03 -8.02 -10.37
N MET A 137 5.13 -8.55 -9.85
CA MET A 137 5.49 -8.43 -8.43
C MET A 137 5.76 -6.98 -8.05
N HIS A 138 6.52 -6.23 -8.86
CA HIS A 138 6.78 -4.83 -8.61
C HIS A 138 5.49 -4.02 -8.64
N THR A 139 4.65 -4.17 -9.66
CA THR A 139 3.38 -3.43 -9.75
C THR A 139 2.44 -3.82 -8.62
N TYR A 140 2.26 -5.11 -8.33
CA TYR A 140 1.38 -5.57 -7.25
C TYR A 140 1.87 -5.09 -5.88
N ILE A 141 3.15 -5.33 -5.55
CA ILE A 141 3.72 -4.93 -4.26
C ILE A 141 3.74 -3.41 -4.16
N HIS A 142 4.23 -2.70 -5.17
CA HIS A 142 4.29 -1.24 -5.13
C HIS A 142 2.90 -0.66 -5.03
N THR A 143 1.94 -1.07 -5.86
CA THR A 143 0.57 -0.55 -5.78
C THR A 143 -0.06 -0.92 -4.45
N TYR A 144 -0.06 -2.18 -4.05
CA TYR A 144 -0.69 -2.60 -2.79
C TYR A 144 -0.07 -1.91 -1.57
N ILE A 145 1.25 -1.94 -1.42
CA ILE A 145 1.93 -1.31 -0.28
C ILE A 145 1.76 0.20 -0.35
N HIS A 146 2.01 0.84 -1.50
CA HIS A 146 1.86 2.28 -1.61
C HIS A 146 0.43 2.71 -1.36
N THR A 147 -0.57 2.10 -2.00
CA THR A 147 -1.97 2.47 -1.77
C THR A 147 -2.36 2.17 -0.34
N TYR A 148 -2.10 0.98 0.19
CA TYR A 148 -2.53 0.61 1.53
C TYR A 148 -1.87 1.49 2.59
N ILE A 149 -0.54 1.64 2.57
CA ILE A 149 0.18 2.47 3.54
C ILE A 149 -0.19 3.93 3.35
N HIS A 150 -0.19 4.46 2.14
CA HIS A 150 -0.55 5.86 1.90
C HIS A 150 -1.99 6.13 2.33
N THR A 151 -2.97 5.31 1.91
CA THR A 151 -4.35 5.52 2.31
C THR A 151 -4.52 5.33 3.81
N TYR A 152 -3.96 4.28 4.41
CA TYR A 152 -4.12 4.02 5.83
C TYR A 152 -3.48 5.12 6.67
N ILE A 153 -2.21 5.46 6.41
CA ILE A 153 -1.51 6.51 7.14
C ILE A 153 -2.16 7.86 6.88
N HIS A 154 -2.43 8.23 5.62
CA HIS A 154 -3.03 9.52 5.30
C HIS A 154 -4.42 9.63 5.93
N THR A 155 -5.29 8.63 5.77
CA THR A 155 -6.62 8.67 6.38
C THR A 155 -6.54 8.64 7.89
N TYR A 156 -5.71 7.80 8.51
CA TYR A 156 -5.59 7.73 9.97
C TYR A 156 -5.03 9.03 10.54
N ILE A 157 -3.91 9.52 10.04
CA ILE A 157 -3.30 10.77 10.50
C ILE A 157 -4.23 11.94 10.20
N HIS A 158 -4.75 12.08 8.99
CA HIS A 158 -5.63 13.18 8.63
C HIS A 158 -6.89 13.14 9.48
N THR A 159 -7.60 12.01 9.53
CA THR A 159 -8.85 11.92 10.32
C THR A 159 -8.56 12.08 11.80
N TYR A 160 -7.59 11.39 12.37
CA TYR A 160 -7.30 11.47 13.81
C TYR A 160 -6.83 12.88 14.20
N ILE A 161 -5.82 13.43 13.52
CA ILE A 161 -5.29 14.75 13.86
C ILE A 161 -6.33 15.83 13.55
N HIS A 162 -6.94 15.81 12.36
CA HIS A 162 -7.93 16.82 12.01
C HIS A 162 -9.12 16.74 12.96
N THR A 163 -9.72 15.56 13.17
CA THR A 163 -10.89 15.47 14.06
C THR A 163 -10.50 15.77 15.50
N TYR A 164 -9.42 15.20 16.03
CA TYR A 164 -9.02 15.44 17.41
C TYR A 164 -8.66 16.91 17.65
N ILE A 165 -7.76 17.49 16.86
CA ILE A 165 -7.35 18.88 17.04
C ILE A 165 -8.50 19.83 16.76
N HIS A 166 -9.20 19.66 15.63
CA HIS A 166 -10.32 20.53 15.30
C HIS A 166 -11.42 20.44 16.35
N THR A 167 -11.88 19.24 16.70
CA THR A 167 -12.96 19.11 17.69
C THR A 167 -12.50 19.56 19.06
N TYR A 168 -11.32 19.16 19.54
CA TYR A 168 -10.83 19.55 20.86
C TYR A 168 -10.61 21.05 20.97
N ILE A 169 -9.86 21.65 20.04
CA ILE A 169 -9.59 23.10 20.08
C ILE A 169 -10.88 23.87 19.86
N HIS A 170 -11.68 23.52 18.85
CA HIS A 170 -12.93 24.24 18.58
C HIS A 170 -13.90 24.14 19.76
N THR A 171 -14.13 22.94 20.30
CA THR A 171 -15.06 22.78 21.44
C THR A 171 -14.53 23.41 22.71
N CYS A 172 -13.24 23.26 23.02
CA CYS A 172 -12.63 23.85 24.21
C CYS A 172 -12.60 25.38 24.14
N MET A 173 -12.14 25.94 23.00
CA MET A 173 -12.15 27.39 22.78
C MET A 173 -13.57 27.95 22.76
N HIS A 174 -14.48 27.33 22.02
CA HIS A 174 -15.87 27.77 21.98
C HIS A 174 -16.52 27.71 23.36
N ALA A 175 -16.36 26.60 24.09
CA ALA A 175 -16.89 26.48 25.44
C ALA A 175 -16.26 27.50 26.40
N CYS A 176 -14.93 27.67 26.37
CA CYS A 176 -14.23 28.62 27.26
C CYS A 176 -14.62 30.07 26.95
N ILE A 177 -14.58 30.47 25.68
CA ILE A 177 -14.95 31.82 25.24
C ILE A 177 -16.43 32.08 25.49
N HIS A 178 -17.31 31.16 25.09
CA HIS A 178 -18.74 31.33 25.30
C HIS A 178 -19.09 31.38 26.79
N THR A 179 -18.56 30.47 27.61
CA THR A 179 -18.82 30.50 29.06
C THR A 179 -18.23 31.74 29.69
N TYR A 180 -16.99 32.12 29.39
CA TYR A 180 -16.37 33.32 29.96
C TYR A 180 -17.11 34.59 29.54
N ILE A 181 -17.34 34.81 28.25
CA ILE A 181 -18.02 36.00 27.75
C ILE A 181 -19.48 36.01 28.21
N HIS A 182 -20.23 34.92 28.04
CA HIS A 182 -21.63 34.88 28.43
C HIS A 182 -21.75 35.06 29.94
N THR A 183 -21.03 34.29 30.76
CA THR A 183 -21.15 34.43 32.22
C THR A 183 -20.64 35.78 32.68
N TYR A 184 -19.48 36.25 32.25
CA TYR A 184 -18.94 37.53 32.68
C TYR A 184 -19.81 38.70 32.22
N ILE A 185 -20.12 38.81 30.93
CA ILE A 185 -20.93 39.92 30.42
C ILE A 185 -22.36 39.83 30.95
N HIS A 186 -23.01 38.67 30.88
CA HIS A 186 -24.38 38.54 31.36
C HIS A 186 -24.43 38.81 32.86
N THR A 187 -23.61 38.16 33.69
CA THR A 187 -23.68 38.39 35.14
C THR A 187 -23.25 39.79 35.50
N TYR A 188 -22.16 40.32 34.95
CA TYR A 188 -21.69 41.66 35.29
C TYR A 188 -22.68 42.73 34.83
N ILE A 189 -23.09 42.73 33.55
CA ILE A 189 -24.03 43.73 33.02
C ILE A 189 -25.39 43.56 33.67
N HIS A 190 -25.94 42.35 33.74
CA HIS A 190 -27.25 42.12 34.35
C HIS A 190 -27.23 42.51 35.83
N THR A 191 -26.28 42.03 36.62
CA THR A 191 -26.23 42.37 38.04
C THR A 191 -25.93 43.85 38.25
N TYR A 192 -24.97 44.44 37.54
CA TYR A 192 -24.64 45.85 37.69
C TYR A 192 -25.81 46.75 37.27
N ILE A 193 -26.35 46.57 36.06
CA ILE A 193 -27.47 47.39 35.58
C ILE A 193 -28.71 47.14 36.42
N HIS A 194 -29.09 45.88 36.68
CA HIS A 194 -30.27 45.58 37.48
C HIS A 194 -30.11 46.12 38.89
N THR A 195 -28.99 45.87 39.58
CA THR A 195 -28.81 46.38 40.95
C THR A 195 -28.70 47.90 40.97
N TYR A 196 -27.94 48.52 40.07
CA TYR A 196 -27.79 49.97 40.03
C TYR A 196 -29.12 50.65 39.71
N ILE A 197 -29.79 50.27 38.62
CA ILE A 197 -31.08 50.86 38.24
C ILE A 197 -32.13 50.56 39.30
N HIS A 198 -32.28 49.31 39.73
CA HIS A 198 -33.28 48.96 40.73
C HIS A 198 -33.00 49.68 42.04
N THR A 199 -31.79 49.62 42.60
CA THR A 199 -31.51 50.30 43.86
C THR A 199 -31.59 51.80 43.72
N TYR A 200 -31.01 52.42 42.70
CA TYR A 200 -31.04 53.87 42.53
C TYR A 200 -32.46 54.38 42.28
N ILE A 201 -33.18 53.83 41.30
CA ILE A 201 -34.54 54.26 40.99
C ILE A 201 -35.48 53.93 42.14
N HIS A 202 -35.46 52.70 42.66
CA HIS A 202 -36.35 52.33 43.75
C HIS A 202 -36.05 53.16 45.00
N THR A 203 -34.80 53.28 45.43
CA THR A 203 -34.49 54.08 46.64
C THR A 203 -34.75 55.55 46.41
N TYR A 204 -34.34 56.14 45.29
CA TYR A 204 -34.56 57.55 45.01
C TYR A 204 -36.05 57.88 44.88
N ILE A 205 -36.79 57.17 44.03
CA ILE A 205 -38.22 57.41 43.85
C ILE A 205 -38.98 57.09 45.13
N HIS A 206 -38.75 55.93 45.75
CA HIS A 206 -39.46 55.58 46.97
C HIS A 206 -39.14 56.56 48.09
N THR A 207 -37.87 56.86 48.38
CA THR A 207 -37.53 57.80 49.46
C THR A 207 -37.99 59.21 49.13
N TYR A 208 -37.76 59.73 47.92
CA TYR A 208 -38.15 61.09 47.56
C TYR A 208 -39.67 61.24 47.56
N ILE A 209 -40.41 60.38 46.84
CA ILE A 209 -41.87 60.47 46.78
C ILE A 209 -42.47 60.18 48.15
N HIS A 210 -42.06 59.10 48.82
CA HIS A 210 -42.62 58.77 50.13
C HIS A 210 -42.32 59.88 51.14
N THR A 211 -41.07 60.33 51.27
CA THR A 211 -40.75 61.39 52.25
C THR A 211 -41.39 62.71 51.87
N TYR A 212 -41.35 63.13 50.61
CA TYR A 212 -41.95 64.40 50.17
C TYR A 212 -43.47 64.38 50.34
N ILE A 213 -44.16 63.38 49.80
CA ILE A 213 -45.62 63.28 49.92
C ILE A 213 -46.03 63.08 51.37
N HIS A 214 -45.39 62.15 52.10
CA HIS A 214 -45.74 61.92 53.49
C HIS A 214 -45.48 63.16 54.33
N THR A 215 -44.30 63.78 54.25
CA THR A 215 -44.02 64.99 55.03
C THR A 215 -44.90 66.16 54.61
N TYR A 216 -45.08 66.41 53.32
CA TYR A 216 -45.91 67.53 52.85
C TYR A 216 -47.37 67.34 53.24
N ILE A 217 -47.98 66.19 52.91
CA ILE A 217 -49.38 65.92 53.24
C ILE A 217 -49.55 65.84 54.75
N HIS A 218 -48.71 65.08 55.47
CA HIS A 218 -48.85 64.96 56.92
C HIS A 218 -48.66 66.31 57.58
N THR A 219 -47.60 67.06 57.30
CA THR A 219 -47.39 68.37 57.94
C THR A 219 -48.45 69.36 57.53
N TYR A 220 -48.79 69.50 56.24
CA TYR A 220 -49.79 70.46 55.78
C TYR A 220 -51.17 70.14 56.33
N ILE A 221 -51.66 68.91 56.15
CA ILE A 221 -53.00 68.52 56.63
C ILE A 221 -53.04 68.54 58.16
N HIS A 222 -52.06 67.93 58.83
CA HIS A 222 -52.06 67.90 60.30
C HIS A 222 -51.96 69.31 60.86
N THR A 223 -51.01 70.14 60.42
CA THR A 223 -50.88 71.51 60.96
C THR A 223 -52.07 72.37 60.59
N TYR A 224 -52.53 72.36 59.35
CA TYR A 224 -53.65 73.19 58.91
C TYR A 224 -54.95 72.79 59.61
N ILE A 225 -55.32 71.50 59.58
CA ILE A 225 -56.57 71.04 60.22
C ILE A 225 -56.46 71.19 61.74
N HIS A 226 -55.36 70.76 62.36
CA HIS A 226 -55.21 70.87 63.80
C HIS A 226 -55.23 72.33 64.24
N THR A 227 -54.47 73.23 63.61
CA THR A 227 -54.47 74.66 64.00
C THR A 227 -55.80 75.32 63.70
N TYR A 228 -56.40 75.11 62.52
CA TYR A 228 -57.67 75.71 62.16
C TYR A 228 -58.81 75.24 63.06
N ILE A 229 -58.99 73.93 63.22
CA ILE A 229 -60.05 73.38 64.08
C ILE A 229 -59.81 73.75 65.54
N HIS A 230 -58.58 73.57 66.04
CA HIS A 230 -58.28 73.88 67.44
C HIS A 230 -58.49 75.37 67.73
N THR A 231 -57.94 76.27 66.90
CA THR A 231 -58.11 77.72 67.13
C THR A 231 -59.56 78.15 66.95
N TYR A 232 -60.25 77.70 65.91
CA TYR A 232 -61.64 78.07 65.66
C TYR A 232 -62.59 77.58 66.76
N ILE A 233 -62.53 76.29 67.11
CA ILE A 233 -63.39 75.72 68.16
C ILE A 233 -63.03 76.31 69.52
N HIS A 234 -61.74 76.40 69.86
CA HIS A 234 -61.32 76.94 71.15
C HIS A 234 -61.74 78.40 71.30
N THR A 235 -61.49 79.25 70.30
CA THR A 235 -61.88 80.67 70.38
C THR A 235 -63.40 80.84 70.38
N TYR A 236 -64.14 80.11 69.55
CA TYR A 236 -65.59 80.20 69.48
C TYR A 236 -66.27 79.75 70.78
N ILE A 237 -65.91 78.57 71.30
CA ILE A 237 -66.50 78.06 72.55
C ILE A 237 -66.09 78.95 73.73
N HIS A 238 -64.82 79.34 73.82
CA HIS A 238 -64.34 80.16 74.94
C HIS A 238 -65.00 81.54 74.96
N THR A 239 -65.14 82.19 73.80
CA THR A 239 -65.84 83.50 73.71
C THR A 239 -67.33 83.37 74.04
N TYR A 240 -68.01 82.33 73.53
CA TYR A 240 -69.43 82.11 73.80
C TYR A 240 -69.71 81.85 75.29
N ILE A 241 -68.91 80.99 75.93
CA ILE A 241 -69.03 80.72 77.38
C ILE A 241 -68.77 82.00 78.18
N HIS A 242 -67.75 82.78 77.81
CA HIS A 242 -67.43 84.03 78.51
C HIS A 242 -68.56 85.07 78.41
N ILE A 243 -69.17 85.22 77.22
CA ILE A 243 -70.35 86.08 77.02
C ILE A 243 -71.54 85.60 77.84
N TYR A 244 -71.81 84.29 77.86
CA TYR A 244 -72.91 83.71 78.62
C TYR A 244 -72.75 83.95 80.13
N ILE A 245 -71.55 83.73 80.67
CA ILE A 245 -71.25 84.02 82.09
C ILE A 245 -71.44 85.51 82.38
N TYR A 246 -70.97 86.40 81.50
CA TYR A 246 -71.12 87.84 81.65
C TYR A 246 -72.60 88.28 81.68
N ILE A 247 -73.43 87.77 80.77
CA ILE A 247 -74.88 88.06 80.77
C ILE A 247 -75.54 87.53 82.05
N ARG A 248 -75.20 86.31 82.47
CA ARG A 248 -75.75 85.70 83.69
C ARG A 248 -75.39 86.51 84.93
N THR A 249 -74.15 86.97 85.08
CA THR A 249 -73.74 87.80 86.21
C THR A 249 -74.42 89.16 86.17
N TYR A 250 -74.55 89.78 85.00
CA TYR A 250 -75.27 91.05 84.82
C TYR A 250 -76.75 90.96 85.22
N ILE A 251 -77.47 89.92 84.75
CA ILE A 251 -78.87 89.70 85.14
C ILE A 251 -78.97 89.43 86.64
N HIS A 252 -78.08 88.59 87.19
CA HIS A 252 -78.11 88.26 88.61
C HIS A 252 -77.88 89.48 89.49
N THR A 253 -76.91 90.35 89.17
CA THR A 253 -76.67 91.58 89.92
C THR A 253 -77.84 92.54 89.77
N TYR A 254 -78.37 92.74 88.55
CA TYR A 254 -79.50 93.63 88.29
C TYR A 254 -80.77 93.19 89.04
N VAL A 255 -81.14 91.91 88.97
CA VAL A 255 -82.30 91.37 89.69
C VAL A 255 -82.08 91.45 91.20
N ARG A 256 -80.87 91.11 91.68
CA ARG A 256 -80.57 91.16 93.12
C ARG A 256 -80.63 92.59 93.66
N THR A 257 -80.09 93.58 92.96
CA THR A 257 -80.16 94.99 93.40
C THR A 257 -81.58 95.53 93.30
N TYR A 258 -82.33 95.20 92.23
CA TYR A 258 -83.72 95.61 92.07
C TYR A 258 -84.62 95.03 93.17
N ILE A 259 -84.56 93.71 93.42
CA ILE A 259 -85.34 93.06 94.47
C ILE A 259 -84.91 93.56 95.86
N HIS A 260 -83.60 93.68 96.11
CA HIS A 260 -83.11 94.13 97.41
C HIS A 260 -83.54 95.57 97.71
N THR A 261 -83.40 96.49 96.76
CA THR A 261 -83.85 97.89 96.95
C THR A 261 -85.37 97.98 97.07
N TYR A 262 -86.13 97.30 96.22
CA TYR A 262 -87.59 97.33 96.23
C TYR A 262 -88.17 96.75 97.52
N ILE A 263 -87.76 95.54 97.92
CA ILE A 263 -88.26 94.90 99.14
C ILE A 263 -87.77 95.62 100.39
N HIS A 264 -86.48 96.01 100.45
CA HIS A 264 -85.94 96.67 101.64
C HIS A 264 -86.60 98.03 101.87
N THR A 265 -86.75 98.86 100.83
CA THR A 265 -87.42 100.17 100.97
C THR A 265 -88.90 100.01 101.30
N TYR A 266 -89.62 99.10 100.62
CA TYR A 266 -91.05 98.89 100.84
C TYR A 266 -91.36 98.35 102.24
N ILE A 267 -90.65 97.30 102.69
CA ILE A 267 -90.87 96.71 104.02
C ILE A 267 -90.41 97.66 105.12
N HIS A 268 -89.23 98.28 104.98
CA HIS A 268 -88.69 99.15 106.02
C HIS A 268 -89.57 100.39 106.21
N THR A 269 -90.03 101.02 105.14
CA THR A 269 -90.93 102.19 105.27
C THR A 269 -92.29 101.79 105.82
N TYR A 270 -92.92 100.73 105.28
CA TYR A 270 -94.26 100.32 105.67
C TYR A 270 -94.36 99.88 107.14
N ILE A 271 -93.42 99.05 107.61
CA ILE A 271 -93.43 98.57 109.01
C ILE A 271 -93.05 99.70 109.98
N HIS A 272 -92.03 100.51 109.65
CA HIS A 272 -91.58 101.58 110.53
C HIS A 272 -92.66 102.66 110.72
N THR A 273 -93.37 103.06 109.66
CA THR A 273 -94.46 104.03 109.80
C THR A 273 -95.66 103.45 110.53
N TYR A 274 -96.06 102.21 110.22
CA TYR A 274 -97.26 101.61 110.79
C TYR A 274 -97.13 101.36 112.31
N ILE A 275 -95.99 100.84 112.76
CA ILE A 275 -95.74 100.56 114.19
C ILE A 275 -95.57 101.87 114.97
N HIS A 276 -94.84 102.87 114.42
CA HIS A 276 -94.63 104.14 115.10
C HIS A 276 -95.95 104.90 115.34
N THR A 277 -96.89 104.86 114.39
CA THR A 277 -98.21 105.48 114.56
C THR A 277 -99.12 104.74 115.54
N TYR A 278 -99.06 103.39 115.59
CA TYR A 278 -99.94 102.59 116.43
C TYR A 278 -99.57 102.66 117.92
N ILE A 279 -98.27 102.74 118.25
CA ILE A 279 -97.80 102.83 119.65
C ILE A 279 -97.96 104.25 120.22
N HIS A 280 -97.83 105.29 119.40
CA HIS A 280 -97.91 106.68 119.87
C HIS A 280 -99.37 107.16 120.09
N THR A 281 -100.37 106.52 119.47
CA THR A 281 -101.79 106.88 119.66
C THR A 281 -102.42 106.21 120.87
N TYR A 282 -102.04 104.99 121.23
CA TYR A 282 -102.63 104.29 122.39
C TYR A 282 -102.09 104.80 123.74
N THR A 283 -100.91 105.42 123.76
CA THR A 283 -100.29 105.99 124.97
C THR A 283 -100.72 107.42 125.29
N TYR A 284 -101.34 108.15 124.35
CA TYR A 284 -101.76 109.54 124.53
C TYR A 284 -103.22 109.72 125.00
N ILE A 285 -104.11 108.74 124.82
CA ILE A 285 -105.56 108.91 125.10
C ILE A 285 -105.99 108.45 126.52
N ARG A 286 -105.25 107.59 127.23
CA ARG A 286 -105.63 107.13 128.60
C ARG A 286 -105.08 108.00 129.74
N ARG A 287 -104.56 109.20 129.46
CA ARG A 287 -103.95 110.08 130.47
C ARG A 287 -104.53 111.49 130.56
N THR A 288 -105.79 111.76 130.16
CA THR A 288 -106.41 113.09 130.37
C THR A 288 -107.95 113.07 130.44
N TYR A 289 -108.53 112.54 131.53
CA TYR A 289 -109.84 112.90 132.13
C TYR A 289 -109.78 112.40 133.59
N VAL A 290 -109.26 113.16 134.57
CA VAL A 290 -109.94 114.13 135.48
C VAL A 290 -111.09 113.46 136.24
N ARG A 291 -110.96 113.07 137.53
CA ARG A 291 -110.89 113.91 138.76
C ARG A 291 -112.14 114.80 138.96
N THR A 292 -113.23 114.18 139.38
CA THR A 292 -113.96 114.48 140.63
C THR A 292 -114.55 113.19 141.14
#